data_AF-A0A2S9GNH4-F1
#
_entry.id   AF-A0A2S9GNH4-F1
#
_cell.length_a   1.000
_cell.length_b   1.000
_cell.length_c   1.000
_cell.angle_alpha   90.00
_cell.angle_beta   90.00
_cell.angle_gamma   90.00
#
_symmetry.space_group_name_H-M   'P 1'
#
loop_
_entity.id
_entity.type
_entity.pdbx_description
1 polymer ?
#
loop_
_entity_poly.entity_id
_entity_poly.type
_entity_poly.pdbx_seq_one_letter_code
_entity_poly.pdbx_strand_id
1 'polypeptide(L)' 'YYAGPIFVPTAPHPLTGQQLPLTLGHEFSGTITAVGDGVTGWSEGDRVAVEPIYKCDHCGPCRAGNYNVCQQIGFHGL' A
#
# COMPACT_ATOMS: atom_id res chain seq x y z
N TYR A 1 -7.50 -17.88 18.32
CA TYR A 1 -7.01 -17.78 16.94
C TYR A 1 -6.60 -19.17 16.48
N TYR A 2 -7.33 -19.77 15.54
CA TYR A 2 -7.08 -21.15 15.06
C TYR A 2 -5.98 -21.22 13.99
N ALA A 3 -5.79 -20.13 13.25
CA ALA A 3 -4.61 -19.85 12.46
C ALA A 3 -3.98 -18.57 13.01
N GLY A 4 -2.66 -18.42 12.92
CA GLY A 4 -1.96 -17.18 13.25
C GLY A 4 -2.39 -16.02 12.33
N PRO A 5 -1.62 -14.92 12.25
CA PRO A 5 -1.92 -13.86 11.28
C PRO A 5 -1.97 -14.43 9.85
N ILE A 6 -3.14 -14.36 9.21
CA ILE A 6 -3.38 -14.98 7.89
C ILE A 6 -2.84 -14.11 6.76
N PHE A 7 -2.92 -12.79 6.91
CA PHE A 7 -2.57 -11.83 5.86
C PHE A 7 -1.29 -11.06 6.12
N VAL A 8 -0.76 -11.10 7.36
CA VAL A 8 0.45 -10.37 7.68
C VAL A 8 1.67 -11.15 7.18
N PRO A 9 2.55 -10.52 6.38
CA PRO A 9 3.74 -11.19 5.86
C PRO A 9 4.67 -11.67 6.99
N THR A 10 4.99 -12.96 6.96
CA THR A 10 6.02 -13.58 7.84
C THR A 10 7.41 -13.61 7.21
N ALA A 11 7.51 -13.26 5.93
CA ALA A 11 8.72 -13.01 5.18
C ALA A 11 8.56 -11.69 4.40
N PRO A 12 9.64 -11.01 3.96
CA PRO A 12 9.55 -9.69 3.34
C PRO A 12 8.63 -9.69 2.12
N HIS A 13 7.66 -8.77 2.11
CA HIS A 13 6.79 -8.57 0.96
C HIS A 13 7.60 -8.05 -0.25
N PRO A 14 7.42 -8.59 -1.47
CA PRO A 14 8.29 -8.28 -2.62
C PRO A 14 8.31 -6.81 -3.05
N LEU A 15 7.24 -6.04 -2.79
CA LEU A 15 7.17 -4.62 -3.15
C LEU A 15 7.56 -3.66 -2.03
N THR A 16 7.33 -4.04 -0.77
CA THR A 16 7.46 -3.11 0.37
C THR A 16 8.62 -3.47 1.31
N GLY A 17 9.15 -4.70 1.18
CA GLY A 17 10.14 -5.27 2.09
C GLY A 17 9.62 -5.50 3.51
N GLN A 18 8.34 -5.20 3.79
CA GLN A 18 7.77 -5.30 5.13
C GLN A 18 7.49 -6.75 5.52
N GLN A 19 7.66 -7.04 6.80
CA GLN A 19 7.30 -8.29 7.46
C GLN A 19 6.97 -7.99 8.92
N LEU A 20 6.52 -8.98 9.68
CA LEU A 20 6.38 -8.83 11.13
C LEU A 20 7.69 -8.36 11.80
N PRO A 21 7.60 -7.43 12.79
CA PRO A 21 6.39 -6.74 13.27
C PRO A 21 5.91 -5.63 12.32
N LEU A 22 4.59 -5.46 12.20
CA LEU A 22 3.97 -4.49 11.28
C LEU A 22 3.03 -3.53 12.04
N THR A 23 3.11 -2.25 11.72
CA THR A 23 2.08 -1.26 12.12
C THR A 23 0.84 -1.44 11.24
N LEU A 24 -0.32 -1.63 11.86
CA LEU A 24 -1.57 -1.88 11.15
C LEU A 24 -2.32 -0.59 10.78
N GLY A 25 -3.22 -0.72 9.81
CA GLY A 25 -4.18 0.32 9.41
C GLY A 25 -4.04 0.76 7.96
N HIS A 26 -5.03 0.40 7.13
CA HIS A 26 -5.15 0.79 5.72
C HIS A 26 -6.34 1.71 5.44
N GLU A 27 -7.13 2.05 6.46
CA GLU A 27 -8.34 2.87 6.34
C GLU A 27 -8.16 4.19 7.09
N PHE A 28 -7.64 5.20 6.40
CA PHE A 28 -7.47 6.53 6.99
C PHE A 28 -7.48 7.64 5.94
N SER A 29 -7.71 8.85 6.45
CA SER A 29 -7.60 10.11 5.72
C SER A 29 -6.84 11.12 6.56
N GLY A 30 -6.39 12.20 5.93
CA GLY A 30 -5.61 13.22 6.62
C GLY A 30 -5.34 14.44 5.76
N THR A 31 -4.39 15.25 6.23
CA THR A 31 -3.91 16.46 5.57
C THR A 31 -2.44 16.32 5.25
N ILE A 32 -2.05 16.64 4.02
CA ILE A 32 -0.64 16.62 3.60
C ILE A 32 0.14 17.65 4.42
N THR A 33 1.19 17.22 5.12
CA THR A 33 2.06 18.10 5.91
C THR A 33 3.34 18.50 5.18
N ALA A 34 3.74 17.73 4.17
CA ALA A 34 4.90 17.98 3.32
C ALA A 34 4.77 17.14 2.03
N VAL A 35 5.41 17.58 0.94
CA VAL A 35 5.57 16.81 -0.30
C VAL A 35 7.05 16.63 -0.63
N GLY A 36 7.40 15.52 -1.27
CA GLY A 36 8.77 15.27 -1.73
C GLY A 36 9.10 15.97 -3.05
N ASP A 37 10.39 16.04 -3.37
CA ASP A 37 10.87 16.62 -4.63
C ASP A 37 10.26 15.90 -5.85
N GLY A 38 9.75 16.68 -6.81
CA GLY A 38 9.16 16.17 -8.05
C GLY A 38 7.70 15.74 -7.95
N VAL A 39 7.07 15.80 -6.77
CA VAL A 39 5.62 15.59 -6.64
C VAL A 39 4.88 16.76 -7.29
N THR A 40 3.96 16.44 -8.20
CA THR A 40 3.06 17.42 -8.83
C THR A 40 1.60 17.06 -8.56
N GLY A 41 0.71 18.05 -8.64
CA GLY A 41 -0.73 17.86 -8.47
C GLY A 41 -1.22 17.74 -7.01
N TRP A 42 -0.32 17.85 -6.03
CA TRP A 42 -0.61 17.81 -4.60
C TRP A 42 0.18 18.90 -3.87
N SER A 43 -0.40 19.46 -2.80
CA SER A 43 0.19 20.52 -1.99
C SER A 43 0.03 20.25 -0.50
N GLU A 44 0.90 20.86 0.32
CA GLU A 44 0.67 20.95 1.77
C GLU A 44 -0.70 21.58 2.05
N GLY A 45 -1.44 20.98 3.00
CA GLY A 45 -2.80 21.39 3.34
C GLY A 45 -3.91 20.64 2.59
N ASP A 46 -3.60 19.91 1.52
CA ASP A 46 -4.61 19.10 0.81
C ASP A 46 -5.17 17.99 1.70
N ARG A 47 -6.48 17.77 1.61
CA ARG A 47 -7.18 16.68 2.29
C ARG A 47 -7.21 15.44 1.40
N VAL A 48 -6.72 14.33 1.91
CA VAL A 48 -6.54 13.09 1.15
C VAL A 48 -7.04 11.86 1.91
N ALA A 49 -7.44 10.83 1.18
CA ALA A 49 -7.61 9.48 1.69
C ALA A 49 -6.48 8.60 1.13
N VAL A 50 -6.05 7.60 1.89
CA VAL A 50 -4.99 6.70 1.43
C VAL A 50 -5.49 5.79 0.30
N GLU A 51 -4.67 5.58 -0.72
CA GLU A 51 -4.75 4.42 -1.60
C GLU A 51 -3.80 3.35 -1.03
N PRO A 52 -4.30 2.31 -0.35
CA PRO A 52 -3.44 1.40 0.39
C PRO A 52 -2.81 0.32 -0.49
N ILE A 53 -3.23 0.14 -1.75
CA ILE A 53 -2.78 -0.97 -2.59
C ILE A 53 -1.38 -0.70 -3.16
N TYR A 54 -0.44 -1.57 -2.80
CA TYR A 54 0.81 -1.75 -3.52
C TYR A 54 0.61 -2.69 -4.71
N LYS A 55 1.10 -2.28 -5.88
CA LYS A 55 1.00 -3.00 -7.14
C LYS A 55 2.32 -2.98 -7.89
N CYS A 56 2.59 -4.00 -8.71
CA CYS A 56 3.86 -4.11 -9.44
C CYS A 56 3.87 -3.37 -10.79
N ASP A 57 2.72 -2.88 -11.26
CA ASP A 57 2.51 -2.18 -12.54
C ASP A 57 2.86 -2.96 -13.83
N HIS A 58 3.51 -4.12 -13.73
CA HIS A 58 4.01 -4.88 -14.88
C HIS A 58 3.38 -6.26 -15.07
N CYS A 59 2.47 -6.72 -14.20
CA CYS A 59 1.77 -8.00 -14.41
C CYS A 59 0.57 -7.83 -15.37
N GLY A 60 0.02 -8.95 -15.85
CA GLY A 60 -1.16 -8.95 -16.72
C GLY A 60 -2.34 -8.13 -16.15
N PRO A 61 -2.77 -8.39 -14.90
CA PRO A 61 -3.81 -7.61 -14.24
C PRO A 61 -3.52 -6.11 -14.15
N CYS A 62 -2.30 -5.72 -13.75
CA CYS A 62 -1.93 -4.30 -13.64
C CYS A 62 -2.03 -3.58 -14.98
N ARG A 63 -1.50 -4.16 -16.06
CA ARG A 63 -1.61 -3.57 -17.41
C ARG A 63 -3.05 -3.47 -17.93
N ALA A 64 -3.93 -4.34 -17.43
CA ALA A 64 -5.36 -4.31 -17.75
C ALA A 64 -6.18 -3.35 -16.86
N GLY A 65 -5.54 -2.62 -15.94
CA GLY A 65 -6.21 -1.74 -14.97
C GLY A 65 -6.79 -2.46 -13.75
N ASN A 66 -6.68 -3.79 -13.69
CA ASN A 66 -7.20 -4.63 -12.60
C ASN A 66 -6.13 -4.83 -11.50
N TYR A 67 -5.53 -3.74 -11.03
CA TYR A 67 -4.41 -3.82 -10.08
C TYR A 67 -4.82 -4.36 -8.70
N ASN A 68 -6.11 -4.36 -8.38
CA ASN A 68 -6.69 -4.96 -7.19
C ASN A 68 -6.50 -6.49 -7.11
N VAL A 69 -6.07 -7.14 -8.20
CA VAL A 69 -5.68 -8.55 -8.24
C VAL A 69 -4.26 -8.72 -8.78
N CYS A 70 -3.38 -7.76 -8.46
CA CYS A 70 -1.95 -7.84 -8.77
C CYS A 70 -1.35 -9.15 -8.20
N GLN A 71 -0.44 -9.77 -8.95
CA GLN A 71 0.25 -10.99 -8.52
C GLN A 71 1.26 -10.76 -7.39
N GLN A 72 1.58 -9.51 -7.08
CA GLN A 72 2.44 -9.08 -5.98
C GLN A 72 1.70 -8.06 -5.10
N ILE A 73 0.39 -8.19 -4.98
CA ILE A 73 -0.44 -7.28 -4.19
C ILE A 73 -0.01 -7.26 -2.72
N GLY A 74 0.03 -6.06 -2.13
CA GLY A 74 0.13 -5.85 -0.69
C GLY A 74 -0.64 -4.61 -0.28
N PHE A 75 -0.86 -4.41 1.02
CA PHE A 75 -1.59 -3.25 1.53
C PHE A 75 -0.78 -2.49 2.58
N HIS A 76 -0.87 -1.16 2.58
CA HIS A 76 -0.30 -0.35 3.65
C HIS A 76 -0.98 -0.69 4.98
N GLY A 77 -0.28 -1.38 5.88
CA GLY A 77 -0.85 -1.80 7.15
C GLY A 77 -1.69 -3.08 7.10
N LEU A 78 -1.56 -3.91 6.04
CA LEU A 78 -1.60 -5.38 6.13
C LEU A 78 -0.93 -6.11 4.95
#